data_AF-A0A1E5XQ41-F1
#
_entry.id   AF-A0A1E5XQ41-F1
#
_cell.length_a   1.000
_cell.length_b   1.000
_cell.length_c   1.000
_cell.angle_alpha   90.00
_cell.angle_beta   90.00
_cell.angle_gamma   90.00
#
_symmetry.space_group_name_H-M   'P 1'
#
loop_
_entity.id
_entity.type
_entity.pdbx_description
1 polymer ?
#
loop_
_entity_poly.entity_id
_entity_poly.type
_entity_poly.pdbx_seq_one_letter_code
_entity_poly.pdbx_strand_id
1 'polypeptide(L)'
;MRGSTGGPADLRSFNMTGQDTPMSQISDPTDRSRRLLCSGGLAFAAVQLTGCDVGPWASAEDQSMRRSNLPALSGATGWLNSPPLTSDGLKGKVVLADFWTYTCINWIRTLPYVRAWAEKYREHGLVVIGIHTPEFEFEKNVDNVRTAAKAMRVDYPIALDPDYSVWEAFSNHYWPAVYIADATGRIRHHQFGEGGYEDAERVIQQLLAEAGQLGVPGGLVSGQAEGVEVAADWDTLRSGETYVGYAQGTGFVSPETLATDQPRAYSAPTHLNLNTWALSGTWTVAASGIRSDAAGGRLSYRFQARDLHLVLGPSHKGATVRFRVTLDGQAPGDAHGVDIDAQGNGTVIQQRLYQLVRQPGVVSDRQFEVEFLDPGADVYVFTFG
;
A
#
# COMPACT_ATOMS: atom_id res chain seq x y z
N MET A 1 -13.32 31.83 -62.36
CA MET A 1 -11.96 32.16 -62.88
C MET A 1 -10.95 31.31 -62.13
N ARG A 2 -9.92 30.82 -62.84
CA ARG A 2 -8.87 29.91 -62.36
C ARG A 2 -7.82 30.62 -61.48
N GLY A 3 -7.08 29.83 -60.69
CA GLY A 3 -5.80 30.15 -60.02
C GLY A 3 -5.89 29.95 -58.50
N SER A 4 -5.42 28.90 -57.82
CA SER A 4 -4.21 28.03 -57.88
C SER A 4 -2.88 28.72 -57.54
N THR A 5 -2.43 28.53 -56.28
CA THR A 5 -1.05 28.29 -55.76
C THR A 5 -1.25 27.81 -54.30
N GLY A 6 -0.85 26.64 -53.76
CA GLY A 6 0.34 25.78 -53.93
C GLY A 6 1.18 25.86 -52.63
N GLY A 7 0.88 25.10 -51.56
CA GLY A 7 1.56 23.86 -51.11
C GLY A 7 2.16 24.05 -49.68
N PRO A 8 2.72 23.03 -48.98
CA PRO A 8 2.61 21.58 -49.09
C PRO A 8 2.06 20.90 -47.81
N ALA A 9 1.95 19.58 -47.88
CA ALA A 9 1.38 18.62 -46.92
C ALA A 9 2.18 18.45 -45.62
N ASP A 10 1.50 17.98 -44.57
CA ASP A 10 2.14 17.10 -43.59
C ASP A 10 1.26 15.89 -43.26
N LEU A 11 1.92 14.73 -43.31
CA LEU A 11 1.44 13.37 -43.07
C LEU A 11 2.14 12.88 -41.81
N ARG A 12 1.51 11.91 -41.12
CA ARG A 12 2.03 11.08 -40.01
C ARG A 12 1.82 11.72 -38.63
N SER A 13 1.49 10.99 -37.57
CA SER A 13 1.44 9.53 -37.36
C SER A 13 0.71 9.26 -36.05
N PHE A 14 -0.04 8.15 -36.04
CA PHE A 14 -0.35 7.36 -34.85
C PHE A 14 0.85 7.29 -33.90
N ASN A 15 0.64 7.50 -32.60
CA ASN A 15 1.57 7.05 -31.59
C ASN A 15 0.82 6.19 -30.57
N MET A 16 1.08 4.89 -30.66
CA MET A 16 0.94 3.95 -29.56
C MET A 16 2.04 4.26 -28.55
N THR A 17 1.69 4.44 -27.28
CA THR A 17 2.57 4.15 -26.15
C THR A 17 1.70 3.84 -24.95
N GLY A 18 1.62 2.55 -24.59
CA GLY A 18 1.44 2.18 -23.20
C GLY A 18 2.63 2.71 -22.40
N GLN A 19 2.36 3.24 -21.21
CA GLN A 19 3.39 3.73 -20.31
C GLN A 19 3.08 3.23 -18.91
N ASP A 20 3.91 2.27 -18.50
CA ASP A 20 4.53 2.09 -17.21
C ASP A 20 4.05 3.05 -16.10
N THR A 21 3.41 2.47 -15.10
CA THR A 21 3.13 3.10 -13.80
C THR A 21 4.47 3.46 -13.12
N PRO A 22 4.68 4.70 -12.65
CA PRO A 22 5.92 5.05 -11.98
C PRO A 22 5.98 4.40 -10.59
N MET A 23 7.04 3.61 -10.37
CA MET A 23 7.54 3.24 -9.04
C MET A 23 7.67 4.49 -8.16
N SER A 24 6.92 4.54 -7.07
CA SER A 24 7.17 5.49 -5.98
C SER A 24 8.53 5.19 -5.35
N GLN A 25 9.47 6.12 -5.48
CA GLN A 25 10.76 6.04 -4.79
C GLN A 25 10.55 6.27 -3.30
N ILE A 26 10.59 5.20 -2.51
CA ILE A 26 10.76 5.26 -1.06
C ILE A 26 12.27 5.22 -0.79
N SER A 27 12.78 6.26 -0.14
CA SER A 27 14.19 6.38 0.23
C SER A 27 14.53 5.44 1.40
N ASP A 28 15.52 4.58 1.19
CA ASP A 28 16.15 3.72 2.20
C ASP A 28 16.76 4.57 3.35
N PRO A 29 16.37 4.34 4.62
CA PRO A 29 16.88 5.10 5.76
C PRO A 29 18.33 4.77 6.18
N THR A 30 19.07 3.93 5.46
CA THR A 30 20.41 3.48 5.88
C THR A 30 21.63 4.02 5.11
N ASP A 31 21.48 4.84 4.06
CA ASP A 31 22.65 5.31 3.30
C ASP A 31 23.40 6.49 3.97
N ARG A 32 24.27 6.15 4.93
CA ARG A 32 25.30 7.06 5.46
C ARG A 32 26.57 6.98 4.61
N SER A 33 26.64 7.88 3.63
CA SER A 33 27.83 8.67 3.25
C SER A 33 29.14 7.90 2.98
N ARG A 34 29.45 7.71 1.68
CA ARG A 34 30.83 7.68 1.18
C ARG A 34 31.04 8.78 0.14
N ARG A 35 31.64 9.89 0.58
CA ARG A 35 32.20 10.92 -0.30
C ARG A 35 33.42 10.36 -1.03
N LEU A 36 33.33 10.22 -2.35
CA LEU A 36 34.49 10.08 -3.22
C LEU A 36 34.66 11.37 -4.03
N LEU A 37 35.76 12.06 -3.76
CA LEU A 37 36.30 13.17 -4.53
C LEU A 37 36.81 12.64 -5.87
N CYS A 38 36.26 13.11 -6.99
CA CYS A 38 36.94 13.05 -8.28
C CYS A 38 36.91 14.42 -8.96
N SER A 39 38.10 14.99 -9.07
CA SER A 39 38.44 16.20 -9.80
C SER A 39 38.58 15.94 -11.30
N GLY A 40 38.01 16.84 -12.12
CA GLY A 40 38.56 17.28 -13.40
C GLY A 40 38.12 16.55 -14.67
N GLY A 41 37.70 17.33 -15.67
CA GLY A 41 37.78 16.95 -17.09
C GLY A 41 36.51 17.20 -17.91
N LEU A 42 36.44 18.38 -18.55
CA LEU A 42 35.51 18.68 -19.65
C LEU A 42 35.88 17.88 -20.90
N ALA A 43 34.92 17.14 -21.48
CA ALA A 43 34.93 16.79 -22.90
C ALA A 43 33.49 16.57 -23.41
N PHE A 44 33.10 17.37 -24.41
CA PHE A 44 31.88 17.23 -25.20
C PHE A 44 31.99 16.00 -26.12
N ALA A 45 31.00 15.11 -26.13
CA ALA A 45 30.74 14.21 -27.25
C ALA A 45 29.28 13.70 -27.29
N ALA A 46 28.63 13.99 -28.42
CA ALA A 46 27.45 13.39 -29.07
C ALA A 46 26.44 12.57 -28.23
N VAL A 47 25.22 13.10 -28.13
CA VAL A 47 24.01 12.36 -27.72
C VAL A 47 23.57 11.46 -28.87
N GLN A 48 23.78 10.15 -28.73
CA GLN A 48 22.99 9.14 -29.44
C GLN A 48 21.83 8.75 -28.52
N LEU A 49 20.61 8.91 -29.02
CA LEU A 49 19.37 8.45 -28.37
C LEU A 49 19.32 6.93 -28.44
N THR A 50 19.71 6.25 -27.36
CA THR A 50 19.38 4.85 -27.07
C THR A 50 18.53 4.82 -25.82
N GLY A 51 17.50 3.95 -25.85
CA GLY A 51 16.44 3.88 -24.85
C GLY A 51 16.92 3.73 -23.42
N CYS A 52 16.04 4.08 -22.48
CA CYS A 52 16.24 3.80 -21.06
C CYS A 52 16.30 2.29 -20.84
N ASP A 53 17.50 1.72 -20.85
CA ASP A 53 17.77 0.44 -20.24
C ASP A 53 17.53 0.59 -18.72
N VAL A 54 16.42 0.02 -18.25
CA VAL A 54 16.31 -0.42 -16.86
C VAL A 54 17.51 -1.32 -16.58
N GLY A 55 18.42 -0.86 -15.71
CA GLY A 55 19.73 -1.48 -15.54
C GLY A 55 19.67 -2.96 -15.12
N PRO A 56 20.71 -3.76 -15.43
CA PRO A 56 20.74 -5.21 -15.20
C PRO A 56 20.69 -5.67 -13.73
N TRP A 57 20.75 -4.77 -12.75
CA TRP A 57 20.82 -5.08 -11.33
C TRP A 57 19.48 -5.54 -10.74
N ALA A 58 18.37 -4.85 -11.06
CA ALA A 58 17.03 -5.26 -10.60
C ALA A 58 16.65 -6.67 -11.13
N SER A 59 17.08 -7.00 -12.36
CA SER A 59 16.83 -8.32 -12.97
C SER A 59 17.66 -9.45 -12.35
N ALA A 60 18.85 -9.14 -11.82
CA ALA A 60 19.74 -10.14 -11.23
C ALA A 60 19.32 -10.51 -9.80
N GLU A 61 18.86 -9.53 -9.01
CA GLU A 61 18.30 -9.74 -7.67
C GLU A 61 16.98 -10.51 -7.71
N ASP A 62 16.06 -10.14 -8.62
CA ASP A 62 14.82 -10.88 -8.89
C ASP A 62 15.12 -12.34 -9.28
N GLN A 63 16.02 -12.56 -10.25
CA GLN A 63 16.41 -13.91 -10.66
C GLN A 63 17.19 -14.70 -9.59
N SER A 64 17.87 -14.02 -8.67
CA SER A 64 18.57 -14.64 -7.54
C SER A 64 17.57 -15.12 -6.49
N MET A 65 16.58 -14.29 -6.14
CA MET A 65 15.52 -14.65 -5.19
C MET A 65 14.60 -15.74 -5.72
N ARG A 66 14.30 -15.78 -7.02
CA ARG A 66 13.59 -16.91 -7.67
C ARG A 66 14.36 -18.25 -7.63
N ARG A 67 15.58 -18.28 -7.08
CA ARG A 67 16.40 -19.49 -6.96
C ARG A 67 16.86 -19.75 -5.53
N SER A 68 16.46 -18.92 -4.56
CA SER A 68 16.79 -19.12 -3.14
C SER A 68 15.83 -20.12 -2.48
N ASN A 69 16.26 -20.66 -1.34
CA ASN A 69 15.38 -21.45 -0.48
C ASN A 69 14.48 -20.51 0.32
N LEU A 70 13.27 -20.97 0.65
CA LEU A 70 12.36 -20.31 1.58
C LEU A 70 13.10 -20.07 2.91
N PRO A 71 13.29 -18.81 3.33
CA PRO A 71 13.92 -18.49 4.59
C PRO A 71 13.16 -19.10 5.77
N ALA A 72 13.90 -19.37 6.86
CA ALA A 72 13.28 -19.85 8.09
C ALA A 72 12.40 -18.75 8.72
N LEU A 73 11.25 -19.16 9.27
CA LEU A 73 10.31 -18.26 9.94
C LEU A 73 10.60 -18.12 11.44
N SER A 74 11.79 -18.54 11.90
CA SER A 74 12.18 -18.53 13.31
C SER A 74 12.39 -17.14 13.90
N GLY A 75 12.44 -16.11 13.05
CA GLY A 75 12.44 -14.70 13.48
C GLY A 75 11.07 -14.20 13.96
N ALA A 76 9.98 -14.93 13.67
CA ALA A 76 8.65 -14.55 14.14
C ALA A 76 8.55 -14.65 15.67
N THR A 77 8.05 -13.60 16.31
CA THR A 77 7.96 -13.51 17.78
C THR A 77 6.73 -14.22 18.35
N GLY A 78 5.76 -14.53 17.50
CA GLY A 78 4.55 -15.23 17.88
C GLY A 78 3.74 -15.68 16.66
N TRP A 79 2.70 -16.47 16.91
CA TRP A 79 1.84 -17.03 15.87
C TRP A 79 0.37 -16.89 16.23
N LEU A 80 -0.46 -16.62 15.24
CA LEU A 80 -1.92 -16.69 15.32
C LEU A 80 -2.42 -17.79 14.38
N ASN A 81 -3.60 -18.35 14.68
CA ASN A 81 -4.27 -19.40 13.91
C ASN A 81 -3.52 -20.74 13.77
N SER A 82 -2.29 -20.86 14.27
CA SER A 82 -1.54 -22.11 14.35
C SER A 82 -0.43 -22.07 15.42
N PRO A 83 0.13 -23.21 15.82
CA PRO A 83 1.48 -23.27 16.37
C PRO A 83 2.53 -22.77 15.36
N PRO A 84 3.78 -22.50 15.79
CA PRO A 84 4.86 -22.13 14.88
C PRO A 84 5.10 -23.16 13.77
N LEU A 85 5.19 -22.70 12.53
CA LEU A 85 5.55 -23.53 11.39
C LEU A 85 7.07 -23.50 11.17
N THR A 86 7.66 -24.67 10.96
CA THR A 86 9.10 -24.84 10.73
C THR A 86 9.37 -25.29 9.31
N SER A 87 10.58 -25.04 8.80
CA SER A 87 10.99 -25.50 7.47
C SER A 87 10.80 -27.02 7.30
N ASP A 88 11.07 -27.82 8.34
CA ASP A 88 10.83 -29.26 8.32
C ASP A 88 9.35 -29.63 8.25
N GLY A 89 8.48 -28.92 9.00
CA GLY A 89 7.04 -29.12 8.95
C GLY A 89 6.39 -28.72 7.63
N LEU A 90 7.07 -27.89 6.83
CA LEU A 90 6.62 -27.43 5.52
C LEU A 90 7.16 -28.28 4.35
N LYS A 91 8.05 -29.24 4.60
CA LYS A 91 8.57 -30.13 3.55
C LYS A 91 7.43 -30.91 2.88
N GLY A 92 7.47 -30.99 1.56
CA GLY A 92 6.44 -31.65 0.76
C GLY A 92 5.19 -30.80 0.52
N LYS A 93 5.15 -29.55 0.98
CA LYS A 93 4.05 -28.60 0.76
C LYS A 93 4.47 -27.47 -0.16
N VAL A 94 3.54 -27.01 -0.98
CA VAL A 94 3.70 -25.70 -1.64
C VAL A 94 3.40 -24.64 -0.60
N VAL A 95 4.26 -23.64 -0.46
CA VAL A 95 4.12 -22.61 0.56
C VAL A 95 3.95 -21.25 -0.10
N LEU A 96 2.93 -20.50 0.31
CA LEU A 96 2.76 -19.09 -0.04
C LEU A 96 3.00 -18.25 1.21
N ALA A 97 4.06 -17.44 1.19
CA ALA A 97 4.33 -16.43 2.20
C ALA A 97 3.78 -15.07 1.71
N ASP A 98 2.78 -14.54 2.42
CA ASP A 98 2.08 -13.28 2.12
C ASP A 98 2.49 -12.24 3.16
N PHE A 99 3.32 -11.28 2.79
CA PHE A 99 3.76 -10.18 3.65
C PHE A 99 2.72 -9.07 3.67
N TRP A 100 2.28 -8.71 4.87
CA TRP A 100 1.15 -7.82 5.04
C TRP A 100 1.22 -6.97 6.29
N THR A 101 0.44 -5.90 6.26
CA THR A 101 0.00 -5.17 7.45
C THR A 101 -1.48 -4.83 7.28
N TYR A 102 -2.22 -4.78 8.39
CA TYR A 102 -3.69 -4.74 8.35
C TYR A 102 -4.26 -3.38 7.95
N THR A 103 -3.46 -2.32 7.90
CA THR A 103 -3.88 -0.99 7.45
C THR A 103 -3.49 -0.66 6.01
N CYS A 104 -2.68 -1.50 5.36
CA CYS A 104 -2.25 -1.29 3.98
C CYS A 104 -3.39 -1.58 3.00
N ILE A 105 -3.86 -0.56 2.28
CA ILE A 105 -4.96 -0.73 1.31
C ILE A 105 -4.59 -1.70 0.18
N ASN A 106 -3.33 -1.68 -0.28
CA ASN A 106 -2.87 -2.56 -1.35
C ASN A 106 -2.94 -4.03 -0.94
N TRP A 107 -2.61 -4.34 0.32
CA TRP A 107 -2.79 -5.69 0.84
C TRP A 107 -4.27 -6.04 1.06
N ILE A 108 -5.09 -5.11 1.58
CA ILE A 108 -6.54 -5.32 1.75
C ILE A 108 -7.20 -5.72 0.41
N ARG A 109 -6.77 -5.14 -0.72
CA ARG A 109 -7.24 -5.50 -2.06
C ARG A 109 -6.64 -6.81 -2.62
N THR A 110 -5.51 -7.26 -2.08
CA THR A 110 -4.88 -8.55 -2.39
C THR A 110 -5.53 -9.70 -1.61
N LEU A 111 -5.97 -9.44 -0.38
CA LEU A 111 -6.53 -10.41 0.55
C LEU A 111 -7.63 -11.32 -0.03
N PRO A 112 -8.61 -10.84 -0.85
CA PRO A 112 -9.64 -11.71 -1.42
C PRO A 112 -9.07 -12.88 -2.22
N TYR A 113 -7.97 -12.67 -2.95
CA TYR A 113 -7.30 -13.71 -3.72
C TYR A 113 -6.55 -14.68 -2.82
N VAL A 114 -5.83 -14.17 -1.82
CA VAL A 114 -5.09 -15.01 -0.86
C VAL A 114 -6.05 -15.88 -0.05
N ARG A 115 -7.19 -15.34 0.41
CA ARG A 115 -8.26 -16.14 1.07
C ARG A 115 -8.79 -17.24 0.14
N ALA A 116 -9.10 -16.89 -1.11
CA ALA A 116 -9.64 -17.84 -2.07
C ALA A 116 -8.64 -18.96 -2.41
N TRP A 117 -7.35 -18.65 -2.55
CA TRP A 117 -6.30 -19.67 -2.75
C TRP A 117 -6.11 -20.54 -1.52
N ALA A 118 -6.06 -19.92 -0.34
CA ALA A 118 -5.96 -20.63 0.93
C ALA A 118 -7.09 -21.65 1.07
N GLU A 119 -8.34 -21.29 0.73
CA GLU A 119 -9.47 -22.21 0.76
C GLU A 119 -9.39 -23.28 -0.34
N LYS A 120 -9.24 -22.86 -1.60
CA LYS A 120 -9.30 -23.74 -2.79
C LYS A 120 -8.21 -24.82 -2.78
N TYR A 121 -7.01 -24.51 -2.31
CA TYR A 121 -5.85 -25.40 -2.43
C TYR A 121 -5.39 -26.04 -1.12
N ARG A 122 -6.04 -25.76 0.01
CA ARG A 122 -5.68 -26.33 1.32
C ARG A 122 -5.59 -27.85 1.30
N GLU A 123 -6.61 -28.50 0.77
CA GLU A 123 -6.69 -29.98 0.72
C GLU A 123 -5.74 -30.57 -0.33
N HIS A 124 -5.22 -29.74 -1.22
CA HIS A 124 -4.28 -30.12 -2.27
C HIS A 124 -2.82 -29.85 -1.87
N GLY A 125 -2.54 -29.40 -0.65
CA GLY A 125 -1.18 -29.27 -0.14
C GLY A 125 -0.55 -27.87 -0.25
N LEU A 126 -1.35 -26.84 -0.55
CA LEU A 126 -0.93 -25.45 -0.34
C LEU A 126 -1.01 -25.09 1.15
N VAL A 127 0.05 -24.45 1.65
CA VAL A 127 0.07 -23.80 2.97
C VAL A 127 0.28 -22.31 2.74
N VAL A 128 -0.73 -21.51 3.08
CA VAL A 128 -0.63 -20.04 3.09
C VAL A 128 -0.20 -19.58 4.49
N ILE A 129 0.78 -18.70 4.55
CA ILE A 129 1.30 -18.11 5.79
C ILE A 129 1.30 -16.60 5.62
N GLY A 130 0.47 -15.90 6.38
CA GLY A 130 0.51 -14.45 6.46
C GLY A 130 1.64 -13.99 7.37
N ILE A 131 2.63 -13.28 6.86
CA ILE A 131 3.70 -12.68 7.64
C ILE A 131 3.29 -11.24 7.93
N HIS A 132 2.81 -11.01 9.15
CA HIS A 132 2.41 -9.68 9.59
C HIS A 132 3.64 -8.89 10.05
N THR A 133 4.14 -8.03 9.18
CA THR A 133 5.22 -7.09 9.49
C THR A 133 4.60 -5.68 9.59
N PRO A 134 4.69 -5.00 10.75
CA PRO A 134 3.94 -3.77 11.01
C PRO A 134 4.57 -2.55 10.36
N GLU A 135 3.76 -1.70 9.74
CA GLU A 135 4.15 -0.39 9.23
C GLU A 135 4.15 0.68 10.34
N PHE A 136 3.18 0.58 11.26
CA PHE A 136 3.04 1.49 12.39
C PHE A 136 3.24 0.80 13.74
N GLU A 137 3.66 1.57 14.75
CA GLU A 137 3.93 1.05 16.10
C GLU A 137 2.71 0.35 16.72
N PHE A 138 1.50 0.84 16.46
CA PHE A 138 0.28 0.23 16.98
C PHE A 138 -0.02 -1.15 16.37
N GLU A 139 0.56 -1.47 15.22
CA GLU A 139 0.40 -2.76 14.54
C GLU A 139 1.31 -3.83 15.15
N LYS A 140 2.30 -3.46 15.99
CA LYS A 140 3.05 -4.42 16.82
C LYS A 140 2.19 -5.05 17.93
N ASN A 141 1.06 -4.42 18.28
CA ASN A 141 0.18 -4.95 19.31
C ASN A 141 -0.59 -6.17 18.80
N VAL A 142 -0.30 -7.34 19.36
CA VAL A 142 -0.89 -8.63 18.95
C VAL A 142 -2.43 -8.64 19.04
N ASP A 143 -3.04 -7.92 19.99
CA ASP A 143 -4.50 -7.87 20.11
C ASP A 143 -5.14 -7.06 18.97
N ASN A 144 -4.45 -6.01 18.49
CA ASN A 144 -4.89 -5.25 17.32
C ASN A 144 -4.83 -6.15 16.07
N VAL A 145 -3.71 -6.84 15.86
CA VAL A 145 -3.53 -7.78 14.74
C VAL A 145 -4.58 -8.88 14.78
N ARG A 146 -4.81 -9.50 15.94
CA ARG A 146 -5.82 -10.55 16.13
C ARG A 146 -7.24 -10.05 15.81
N THR A 147 -7.58 -8.84 16.25
CA THR A 147 -8.89 -8.24 16.00
C THR A 147 -9.09 -7.96 14.52
N ALA A 148 -8.09 -7.36 13.87
CA ALA A 148 -8.11 -7.04 12.45
C ALA A 148 -8.17 -8.30 11.58
N ALA A 149 -7.30 -9.29 11.84
CA ALA A 149 -7.28 -10.58 11.15
C ALA A 149 -8.64 -11.29 11.22
N LYS A 150 -9.26 -11.32 12.40
CA LYS A 150 -10.60 -11.90 12.58
C LYS A 150 -11.66 -11.13 11.80
N ALA A 151 -11.65 -9.80 11.84
CA ALA A 151 -12.61 -8.98 11.11
C ALA A 151 -12.52 -9.17 9.59
N MET A 152 -11.30 -9.35 9.07
CA MET A 152 -11.02 -9.52 7.64
C MET A 152 -11.02 -10.99 7.17
N ARG A 153 -11.31 -11.93 8.08
CA ARG A 153 -11.36 -13.38 7.81
C ARG A 153 -10.03 -13.95 7.30
N VAL A 154 -8.95 -13.54 7.94
CA VAL A 154 -7.62 -14.14 7.78
C VAL A 154 -7.56 -15.38 8.67
N ASP A 155 -8.01 -16.51 8.15
CA ASP A 155 -8.12 -17.77 8.91
C ASP A 155 -6.88 -18.68 8.77
N TYR A 156 -6.00 -18.41 7.81
CA TYR A 156 -4.73 -19.11 7.63
C TYR A 156 -3.71 -18.72 8.72
N PRO A 157 -2.65 -19.53 8.92
CA PRO A 157 -1.55 -19.22 9.84
C PRO A 157 -0.98 -17.82 9.68
N ILE A 158 -0.73 -17.12 10.79
CA ILE A 158 -0.10 -15.80 10.81
C ILE A 158 1.17 -15.86 11.63
N ALA A 159 2.30 -15.50 11.03
CA ALA A 159 3.55 -15.24 11.72
C ALA A 159 3.64 -13.74 12.08
N LEU A 160 3.88 -13.43 13.36
CA LEU A 160 4.04 -12.06 13.84
C LEU A 160 5.50 -11.65 13.72
N ASP A 161 5.79 -10.62 12.93
CA ASP A 161 7.15 -10.15 12.65
C ASP A 161 7.33 -8.66 13.05
N PRO A 162 7.12 -8.29 14.33
CA PRO A 162 7.19 -6.90 14.77
C PRO A 162 8.60 -6.30 14.70
N ASP A 163 9.63 -7.16 14.64
CA ASP A 163 11.05 -6.81 14.64
C ASP A 163 11.68 -6.97 13.24
N TYR A 164 10.87 -7.16 12.19
CA TYR A 164 11.31 -7.26 10.79
C TYR A 164 12.31 -8.40 10.51
N SER A 165 12.45 -9.36 11.42
CA SER A 165 13.45 -10.43 11.30
C SER A 165 13.13 -11.40 10.16
N VAL A 166 11.84 -11.71 9.96
CA VAL A 166 11.40 -12.54 8.83
C VAL A 166 11.45 -11.72 7.54
N TRP A 167 10.98 -10.47 7.57
CA TRP A 167 11.07 -9.52 6.48
C TRP A 167 12.49 -9.39 5.89
N GLU A 168 13.49 -9.15 6.74
CA GLU A 168 14.89 -9.04 6.34
C GLU A 168 15.45 -10.37 5.80
N ALA A 169 15.05 -11.51 6.39
CA ALA A 169 15.47 -12.83 5.92
C ALA A 169 14.98 -13.14 4.50
N PHE A 170 13.84 -12.56 4.10
CA PHE A 170 13.33 -12.62 2.72
C PHE A 170 13.89 -11.52 1.81
N SER A 171 14.69 -10.59 2.35
CA SER A 171 15.10 -9.37 1.65
C SER A 171 13.90 -8.65 1.03
N ASN A 172 12.78 -8.61 1.78
CA ASN A 172 11.57 -7.94 1.34
C ASN A 172 11.71 -6.43 1.53
N HIS A 173 10.98 -5.65 0.72
CA HIS A 173 10.95 -4.19 0.79
C HIS A 173 9.55 -3.59 0.56
N TYR A 174 8.50 -4.43 0.46
CA TYR A 174 7.18 -3.98 0.02
C TYR A 174 6.02 -4.63 0.78
N TRP A 175 4.93 -3.87 0.92
CA TRP A 175 3.59 -4.38 1.24
C TRP A 175 2.63 -4.13 0.07
N PRO A 176 1.83 -5.13 -0.36
CA PRO A 176 2.01 -6.55 -0.08
C PRO A 176 3.25 -7.11 -0.82
N ALA A 177 3.73 -8.26 -0.36
CA ALA A 177 4.65 -9.08 -1.14
C ALA A 177 4.30 -10.56 -0.99
N VAL A 178 4.26 -11.28 -2.11
CA VAL A 178 3.95 -12.71 -2.14
C VAL A 178 5.18 -13.48 -2.60
N TYR A 179 5.52 -14.55 -1.90
CA TYR A 179 6.56 -15.51 -2.30
C TYR A 179 5.95 -16.91 -2.33
N ILE A 180 6.18 -17.65 -3.41
CA ILE A 180 5.67 -19.02 -3.56
C ILE A 180 6.85 -19.98 -3.67
N ALA A 181 6.93 -20.91 -2.73
CA ALA A 181 7.93 -21.97 -2.70
C ALA A 181 7.33 -23.34 -3.06
N ASP A 182 8.10 -24.15 -3.77
CA ASP A 182 7.71 -25.51 -4.11
C ASP A 182 7.86 -26.48 -2.93
N ALA A 183 7.45 -27.75 -3.14
CA ALA A 183 7.51 -28.81 -2.13
C ALA A 183 8.92 -29.13 -1.61
N THR A 184 9.98 -28.67 -2.27
CA THR A 184 11.37 -28.81 -1.81
C THR A 184 11.83 -27.61 -0.98
N GLY A 185 10.99 -26.57 -0.85
CA GLY A 185 11.27 -25.33 -0.14
C GLY A 185 12.05 -24.33 -0.98
N ARG A 186 12.07 -24.45 -2.32
CA ARG A 186 12.71 -23.45 -3.20
C ARG A 186 11.69 -22.41 -3.61
N ILE A 187 12.02 -21.12 -3.49
CA ILE A 187 11.18 -20.05 -4.04
C ILE A 187 11.19 -20.17 -5.56
N ARG A 188 10.00 -20.17 -6.16
CA ARG A 188 9.79 -20.32 -7.61
C ARG A 188 9.08 -19.12 -8.22
N HIS A 189 8.48 -18.29 -7.39
CA HIS A 189 7.84 -17.04 -7.78
C HIS A 189 7.87 -16.06 -6.62
N HIS A 190 7.96 -14.78 -6.96
CA HIS A 190 7.62 -13.70 -6.04
C HIS A 190 6.91 -12.59 -6.82
N GLN A 191 6.19 -11.76 -6.07
CA GLN A 191 5.53 -10.58 -6.57
C GLN A 191 5.58 -9.49 -5.50
N PHE A 192 5.97 -8.30 -5.91
CA PHE A 192 5.94 -7.10 -5.08
C PHE A 192 4.77 -6.21 -5.49
N GLY A 193 4.03 -5.72 -4.50
CA GLY A 193 2.86 -4.90 -4.71
C GLY A 193 1.62 -5.68 -5.15
N GLU A 194 0.54 -4.93 -5.30
CA GLU A 194 -0.78 -5.41 -5.68
C GLU A 194 -0.85 -5.83 -7.16
N GLY A 195 -1.58 -6.91 -7.47
CA GLY A 195 -1.82 -7.37 -8.85
C GLY A 195 -1.39 -8.80 -9.11
N GLY A 196 -1.09 -9.14 -10.38
CA GLY A 196 -0.47 -10.42 -10.80
C GLY A 196 -1.15 -11.72 -10.34
N TYR A 197 -2.39 -11.65 -9.86
CA TYR A 197 -3.07 -12.75 -9.20
C TYR A 197 -3.21 -14.00 -10.08
N GLU A 198 -3.51 -13.83 -11.36
CA GLU A 198 -3.63 -14.97 -12.27
C GLU A 198 -2.33 -15.74 -12.44
N ASP A 199 -1.20 -15.02 -12.53
CA ASP A 199 0.11 -15.64 -12.72
C ASP A 199 0.58 -16.31 -11.44
N ALA A 200 0.38 -15.67 -10.29
CA ALA A 200 0.61 -16.28 -8.99
C ALA A 200 -0.20 -17.58 -8.82
N GLU A 201 -1.50 -17.57 -9.16
CA GLU A 201 -2.35 -18.77 -9.06
C GLU A 201 -1.92 -19.87 -10.04
N ARG A 202 -1.54 -19.54 -11.28
CA ARG A 202 -0.99 -20.51 -12.23
C ARG A 202 0.27 -21.18 -11.68
N VAL A 203 1.15 -20.40 -11.03
CA VAL A 203 2.33 -20.96 -10.36
C VAL A 203 1.92 -21.89 -9.22
N ILE A 204 0.96 -21.52 -8.37
CA ILE A 204 0.44 -22.39 -7.31
C ILE A 204 -0.02 -23.72 -7.90
N GLN A 205 -0.88 -23.69 -8.92
CA GLN A 205 -1.40 -24.88 -9.59
C GLN A 205 -0.28 -25.75 -10.17
N GLN A 206 0.70 -25.12 -10.84
CA GLN A 206 1.86 -25.81 -11.40
C GLN A 206 2.65 -26.52 -10.30
N LEU A 207 2.99 -25.82 -9.20
CA LEU A 207 3.83 -26.39 -8.14
C LEU A 207 3.10 -27.50 -7.36
N LEU A 208 1.79 -27.40 -7.20
CA LEU A 208 0.99 -28.48 -6.61
C LEU A 208 1.01 -29.73 -7.49
N ALA A 209 0.90 -29.56 -8.81
CA ALA A 209 1.03 -30.66 -9.77
C ALA A 209 2.46 -31.26 -9.77
N GLU A 210 3.51 -30.43 -9.75
CA GLU A 210 4.92 -30.86 -9.63
C GLU A 210 5.15 -31.66 -8.32
N ALA A 211 4.44 -31.31 -7.24
CA ALA A 211 4.47 -32.03 -5.97
C ALA A 211 3.69 -33.35 -5.96
N GLY A 212 3.15 -33.78 -7.11
CA GLY A 212 2.43 -35.06 -7.27
C GLY A 212 0.98 -35.03 -6.76
N GLN A 213 0.41 -33.85 -6.56
CA GLN A 213 -0.98 -33.72 -6.10
C GLN A 213 -1.94 -34.03 -7.25
N LEU A 214 -2.83 -35.00 -7.04
CA LEU A 214 -3.82 -35.40 -8.02
C LEU A 214 -5.09 -34.55 -7.88
N GLY A 215 -5.74 -34.25 -9.01
CA GLY A 215 -7.02 -33.55 -9.01
C GLY A 215 -6.96 -32.11 -8.49
N VAL A 216 -5.82 -31.42 -8.65
CA VAL A 216 -5.72 -29.99 -8.34
C VAL A 216 -6.81 -29.23 -9.12
N PRO A 217 -7.70 -28.48 -8.45
CA PRO A 217 -8.80 -27.78 -9.12
C PRO A 217 -8.26 -26.79 -10.14
N GLY A 218 -8.71 -26.92 -11.39
CA GLY A 218 -8.39 -25.96 -12.45
C GLY A 218 -9.16 -24.64 -12.33
N GLY A 219 -9.03 -23.79 -13.36
CA GLY A 219 -9.65 -22.46 -13.40
C GLY A 219 -8.99 -21.49 -12.43
N LEU A 220 -9.25 -20.19 -12.60
CA LEU A 220 -8.73 -19.15 -11.71
C LEU A 220 -9.82 -18.73 -10.72
N VAL A 221 -9.42 -18.34 -9.50
CA VAL A 221 -10.36 -17.69 -8.58
C VAL A 221 -10.66 -16.28 -9.05
N SER A 222 -11.92 -15.88 -8.94
CA SER A 222 -12.28 -14.46 -8.91
C SER A 222 -12.27 -14.05 -7.45
N GLY A 223 -11.37 -13.15 -7.04
CA GLY A 223 -11.42 -12.57 -5.69
C GLY A 223 -12.81 -11.94 -5.48
N GLN A 224 -13.59 -12.44 -4.52
CA GLN A 224 -14.91 -11.89 -4.19
C GLN A 224 -14.72 -10.60 -3.39
N ALA A 225 -14.23 -9.56 -4.06
CA ALA A 225 -13.89 -8.28 -3.46
C ALA A 225 -15.14 -7.41 -3.29
N GLU A 226 -15.35 -6.93 -2.08
CA GLU A 226 -16.45 -6.03 -1.73
C GLU A 226 -15.94 -4.83 -0.91
N GLY A 227 -16.71 -3.74 -0.91
CA GLY A 227 -16.38 -2.55 -0.12
C GLY A 227 -14.96 -2.03 -0.39
N VAL A 228 -14.13 -2.00 0.65
CA VAL A 228 -12.74 -1.52 0.61
C VAL A 228 -11.78 -2.47 -0.13
N GLU A 229 -12.14 -3.75 -0.28
CA GLU A 229 -11.32 -4.75 -0.98
C GLU A 229 -11.39 -4.62 -2.50
N VAL A 230 -12.34 -3.83 -3.03
CA VAL A 230 -12.49 -3.60 -4.47
C VAL A 230 -11.22 -2.98 -5.05
N ALA A 231 -10.75 -3.54 -6.17
CA ALA A 231 -9.57 -3.09 -6.90
C ALA A 231 -9.56 -1.57 -7.15
N ALA A 232 -8.36 -0.99 -7.15
CA ALA A 232 -8.23 0.43 -7.42
C ALA A 232 -8.61 0.79 -8.86
N ASP A 233 -9.03 2.04 -9.08
CA ASP A 233 -9.13 2.64 -10.40
C ASP A 233 -7.74 3.13 -10.86
N TRP A 234 -6.94 2.20 -11.38
CA TRP A 234 -5.56 2.45 -11.79
C TRP A 234 -5.42 3.48 -12.92
N ASP A 235 -6.42 3.56 -13.80
CA ASP A 235 -6.40 4.46 -14.95
C ASP A 235 -6.44 5.93 -14.51
N THR A 236 -7.09 6.21 -13.39
CA THR A 236 -7.33 7.57 -12.88
C THR A 236 -6.56 7.91 -11.60
N LEU A 237 -5.90 6.94 -10.97
CA LEU A 237 -5.10 7.14 -9.77
C LEU A 237 -3.87 8.02 -10.06
N ARG A 238 -3.80 9.21 -9.45
CA ARG A 238 -2.65 10.14 -9.53
C ARG A 238 -2.15 10.61 -8.15
N SER A 239 -2.82 10.19 -7.08
CA SER A 239 -2.37 10.37 -5.71
C SER A 239 -1.73 9.09 -5.17
N GLY A 240 -0.54 9.22 -4.60
CA GLY A 240 0.19 8.13 -3.95
C GLY A 240 0.12 8.23 -2.44
N GLU A 241 0.55 7.17 -1.77
CA GLU A 241 0.65 7.12 -0.31
C GLU A 241 1.34 8.36 0.27
N THR A 242 0.67 9.02 1.22
CA THR A 242 1.18 10.27 1.83
C THR A 242 1.17 10.18 3.34
N TYR A 243 2.34 9.94 3.93
CA TYR A 243 2.56 10.00 5.36
C TYR A 243 2.41 11.43 5.89
N VAL A 244 1.88 11.58 7.11
CA VAL A 244 1.70 12.90 7.74
C VAL A 244 2.62 13.14 8.95
N GLY A 245 3.32 12.11 9.43
CA GLY A 245 4.35 12.23 10.48
C GLY A 245 5.66 12.82 9.96
N TYR A 246 6.45 13.47 10.83
CA TYR A 246 7.65 14.20 10.40
C TYR A 246 8.79 13.31 9.88
N ALA A 247 8.77 11.99 10.14
CA ALA A 247 9.84 11.09 9.71
C ALA A 247 9.79 10.76 8.21
N GLN A 248 8.59 10.74 7.63
CA GLN A 248 8.37 10.36 6.22
C GLN A 248 7.46 11.35 5.46
N GLY A 249 6.85 12.29 6.17
CA GLY A 249 5.84 13.17 5.62
C GLY A 249 6.40 14.13 4.59
N THR A 250 5.68 14.25 3.47
CA THR A 250 5.97 15.17 2.37
C THR A 250 4.68 15.87 1.94
N GLY A 251 4.77 16.98 1.20
CA GLY A 251 3.59 17.68 0.69
C GLY A 251 2.82 18.53 1.73
N PHE A 252 3.39 18.75 2.92
CA PHE A 252 2.83 19.66 3.93
C PHE A 252 2.97 21.13 3.49
N VAL A 253 1.87 21.89 3.50
CA VAL A 253 1.84 23.28 2.98
C VAL A 253 1.10 24.29 3.87
N SER A 254 0.88 23.99 5.16
CA SER A 254 0.47 25.06 6.09
C SER A 254 1.54 26.16 6.17
N PRO A 255 1.16 27.43 6.38
CA PRO A 255 2.11 28.54 6.47
C PRO A 255 3.10 28.42 7.64
N GLU A 256 2.68 27.79 8.73
CA GLU A 256 3.52 27.60 9.91
C GLU A 256 4.52 26.47 9.71
N THR A 257 5.75 26.67 10.21
CA THR A 257 6.74 25.59 10.27
C THR A 257 6.22 24.45 11.14
N LEU A 258 6.29 23.23 10.60
CA LEU A 258 5.93 22.00 11.29
C LEU A 258 6.73 21.88 12.60
N ALA A 259 6.03 21.84 13.73
CA ALA A 259 6.61 21.62 15.06
C ALA A 259 6.55 20.13 15.42
N THR A 260 7.69 19.59 15.82
CA THR A 260 7.85 18.18 16.19
C THR A 260 7.52 17.96 17.66
N ASP A 261 6.70 16.95 17.95
CA ASP A 261 6.36 16.44 19.29
C ASP A 261 5.81 17.48 20.28
N GLN A 262 5.29 18.60 19.76
CA GLN A 262 4.71 19.68 20.56
C GLN A 262 3.42 20.21 19.91
N PRO A 263 2.38 20.52 20.71
CA PRO A 263 1.17 21.15 20.21
C PRO A 263 1.48 22.49 19.56
N ARG A 264 0.93 22.71 18.36
CA ARG A 264 1.03 23.97 17.63
C ARG A 264 -0.26 24.29 16.90
N ALA A 265 -0.62 25.57 16.87
CA ALA A 265 -1.70 26.06 16.03
C ALA A 265 -1.23 26.21 14.58
N TYR A 266 -2.01 25.68 13.66
CA TYR A 266 -1.81 25.77 12.21
C TYR A 266 -2.97 26.46 11.54
N SER A 267 -2.70 27.01 10.36
CA SER A 267 -3.70 27.50 9.42
C SER A 267 -3.55 26.80 8.06
N ALA A 268 -4.65 26.71 7.31
CA ALA A 268 -4.67 26.11 5.99
C ALA A 268 -4.69 27.19 4.90
N PRO A 269 -3.95 27.01 3.78
CA PRO A 269 -4.10 27.88 2.62
C PRO A 269 -5.48 27.70 1.98
N THR A 270 -5.95 28.72 1.26
CA THR A 270 -7.27 28.66 0.58
C THR A 270 -7.29 27.66 -0.59
N HIS A 271 -6.12 27.35 -1.15
CA HIS A 271 -5.98 26.43 -2.27
C HIS A 271 -4.81 25.47 -2.01
N LEU A 272 -5.03 24.20 -2.35
CA LEU A 272 -4.01 23.15 -2.30
C LEU A 272 -3.70 22.69 -3.71
N ASN A 273 -2.41 22.51 -4.00
CA ASN A 273 -1.95 21.82 -5.21
C ASN A 273 -2.20 20.31 -5.06
N LEU A 274 -2.32 19.59 -6.17
CA LEU A 274 -2.46 18.13 -6.15
C LEU A 274 -1.35 17.48 -5.31
N ASN A 275 -1.72 16.50 -4.50
CA ASN A 275 -0.83 15.75 -3.60
C ASN A 275 -0.17 16.61 -2.51
N THR A 276 -0.88 17.66 -2.06
CA THR A 276 -0.47 18.46 -0.90
C THR A 276 -1.56 18.49 0.17
N TRP A 277 -1.13 18.68 1.42
CA TRP A 277 -2.00 18.68 2.58
C TRP A 277 -1.64 19.78 3.57
N ALA A 278 -2.63 20.18 4.37
CA ALA A 278 -2.49 21.24 5.35
C ALA A 278 -3.32 20.95 6.60
N LEU A 279 -2.91 21.59 7.70
CA LEU A 279 -3.59 21.53 8.99
C LEU A 279 -4.23 22.87 9.32
N SER A 280 -5.36 22.82 10.02
CA SER A 280 -5.95 23.96 10.70
C SER A 280 -6.35 23.57 12.12
N GLY A 281 -6.14 24.46 13.08
CA GLY A 281 -6.37 24.18 14.51
C GLY A 281 -5.10 23.73 15.24
N THR A 282 -5.24 23.17 16.44
CA THR A 282 -4.11 22.75 17.28
C THR A 282 -3.77 21.28 17.05
N TRP A 283 -2.53 21.03 16.65
CA TRP A 283 -2.03 19.69 16.32
C TRP A 283 -0.65 19.44 16.93
N THR A 284 -0.39 18.18 17.28
CA THR A 284 0.94 17.67 17.60
C THR A 284 1.40 16.76 16.46
N VAL A 285 2.60 16.99 15.91
CA VAL A 285 3.16 16.15 14.85
C VAL A 285 4.25 15.25 15.42
N ALA A 286 3.99 13.95 15.47
CA ALA A 286 4.93 12.92 15.90
C ALA A 286 5.68 12.31 14.70
N ALA A 287 6.62 11.40 14.97
CA ALA A 287 7.43 10.77 13.93
C ALA A 287 6.59 10.08 12.84
N SER A 288 5.60 9.30 13.26
CA SER A 288 4.80 8.43 12.37
C SER A 288 3.38 8.93 12.12
N GLY A 289 2.97 10.07 12.67
CA GLY A 289 1.62 10.59 12.50
C GLY A 289 1.40 11.94 13.16
N ILE A 290 0.16 12.44 13.09
CA ILE A 290 -0.29 13.69 13.70
C ILE A 290 -1.45 13.43 14.64
N ARG A 291 -1.60 14.26 15.67
CA ARG A 291 -2.70 14.22 16.62
C ARG A 291 -3.45 15.53 16.61
N SER A 292 -4.78 15.45 16.52
CA SER A 292 -5.66 16.59 16.76
C SER A 292 -5.77 16.83 18.26
N ASP A 293 -5.26 17.94 18.78
CA ASP A 293 -5.21 18.21 20.22
C ASP A 293 -6.47 18.92 20.74
N ALA A 294 -7.29 19.47 19.84
CA ALA A 294 -8.50 20.21 20.16
C ALA A 294 -9.62 19.90 19.17
N ALA A 295 -10.87 20.00 19.65
CA ALA A 295 -12.05 19.93 18.78
C ALA A 295 -12.00 21.03 17.70
N GLY A 296 -12.48 20.71 16.50
CA GLY A 296 -12.43 21.57 15.32
C GLY A 296 -11.09 21.52 14.58
N GLY A 297 -10.16 20.63 14.96
CA GLY A 297 -8.95 20.38 14.19
C GLY A 297 -9.29 19.83 12.81
N ARG A 298 -8.74 20.43 11.76
CA ARG A 298 -8.97 20.03 10.36
C ARG A 298 -7.69 19.59 9.67
N LEU A 299 -7.84 18.57 8.84
CA LEU A 299 -6.81 18.08 7.92
C LEU A 299 -7.39 18.14 6.50
N SER A 300 -6.71 18.85 5.62
CA SER A 300 -7.11 19.04 4.22
C SER A 300 -6.11 18.39 3.27
N TYR A 301 -6.59 17.85 2.15
CA TYR A 301 -5.77 17.22 1.12
C TYR A 301 -6.38 17.47 -0.27
N ARG A 302 -5.57 17.74 -1.29
CA ARG A 302 -6.03 17.77 -2.71
C ARG A 302 -5.56 16.50 -3.42
N PHE A 303 -6.50 15.65 -3.84
CA PHE A 303 -6.19 14.33 -4.41
C PHE A 303 -6.87 14.10 -5.77
N GLN A 304 -6.38 13.09 -6.49
CA GLN A 304 -6.99 12.55 -7.69
C GLN A 304 -6.91 11.01 -7.63
N ALA A 305 -8.02 10.41 -7.21
CA ALA A 305 -8.25 8.97 -7.08
C ALA A 305 -9.76 8.71 -6.99
N ARG A 306 -10.23 7.49 -7.25
CA ARG A 306 -11.63 7.12 -7.01
C ARG A 306 -11.92 7.08 -5.52
N ASP A 307 -11.05 6.40 -4.78
CA ASP A 307 -11.17 6.19 -3.35
C ASP A 307 -10.10 6.99 -2.59
N LEU A 308 -10.49 7.56 -1.43
CA LEU A 308 -9.56 8.13 -0.45
C LEU A 308 -9.76 7.41 0.87
N HIS A 309 -8.66 6.96 1.44
CA HIS A 309 -8.60 6.30 2.73
C HIS A 309 -7.69 7.08 3.69
N LEU A 310 -7.98 6.96 4.99
CA LEU A 310 -7.12 7.45 6.05
C LEU A 310 -6.89 6.34 7.07
N VAL A 311 -5.63 6.14 7.46
CA VAL A 311 -5.31 5.35 8.64
C VAL A 311 -5.45 6.25 9.86
N LEU A 312 -6.43 5.92 10.72
CA LEU A 312 -6.85 6.71 11.87
C LEU A 312 -6.87 5.84 13.12
N GLY A 313 -6.71 6.45 14.28
CA GLY A 313 -6.91 5.81 15.57
C GLY A 313 -7.27 6.79 16.67
N PRO A 314 -7.95 6.35 17.74
CA PRO A 314 -8.08 7.18 18.93
C PRO A 314 -6.74 7.21 19.68
N SER A 315 -6.36 8.36 20.21
CA SER A 315 -5.13 8.59 20.99
C SER A 315 -4.96 7.68 22.21
N HIS A 316 -6.04 7.06 22.69
CA HIS A 316 -6.02 6.06 23.74
C HIS A 316 -7.12 5.03 23.54
N LYS A 317 -6.87 3.80 24.01
CA LYS A 317 -7.79 2.67 23.86
C LYS A 317 -9.13 2.96 24.55
N GLY A 318 -10.22 2.70 23.83
CA GLY A 318 -11.59 2.90 24.31
C GLY A 318 -12.14 4.31 24.10
N ALA A 319 -11.33 5.27 23.64
CA ALA A 319 -11.85 6.57 23.22
C ALA A 319 -12.60 6.49 21.90
N THR A 320 -13.46 7.49 21.71
CA THR A 320 -14.31 7.66 20.53
C THR A 320 -14.14 9.10 20.07
N VAL A 321 -13.75 9.29 18.81
CA VAL A 321 -13.55 10.62 18.22
C VAL A 321 -14.46 10.78 17.03
N ARG A 322 -15.46 11.67 17.12
CA ARG A 322 -16.34 11.96 15.99
C ARG A 322 -15.63 12.88 15.02
N PHE A 323 -15.93 12.71 13.73
CA PHE A 323 -15.41 13.57 12.68
C PHE A 323 -16.46 13.80 11.60
N ARG A 324 -16.22 14.83 10.78
CA ARG A 324 -17.02 15.13 9.59
C ARG A 324 -16.11 15.38 8.40
N VAL A 325 -16.41 14.71 7.29
CA VAL A 325 -15.71 14.85 6.01
C VAL A 325 -16.48 15.81 5.10
N THR A 326 -15.76 16.62 4.34
CA THR A 326 -16.29 17.34 3.18
C THR A 326 -15.45 17.09 1.93
N LEU A 327 -16.11 17.20 0.77
CA LEU A 327 -15.50 17.20 -0.55
C LEU A 327 -15.86 18.50 -1.26
N ASP A 328 -14.85 19.28 -1.62
CA ASP A 328 -14.97 20.63 -2.18
C ASP A 328 -15.88 21.54 -1.33
N GLY A 329 -15.78 21.41 -0.01
CA GLY A 329 -16.58 22.16 0.96
C GLY A 329 -18.04 21.74 1.07
N GLN A 330 -18.45 20.64 0.44
CA GLN A 330 -19.81 20.07 0.52
C GLN A 330 -19.79 18.70 1.19
N ALA A 331 -20.95 18.24 1.66
CA ALA A 331 -21.09 16.86 2.13
C ALA A 331 -20.81 15.86 0.97
N PRO A 332 -20.22 14.69 1.24
CA PRO A 332 -19.84 13.75 0.18
C PRO A 332 -21.01 13.20 -0.65
N GLY A 333 -22.22 13.10 -0.07
CA GLY A 333 -23.38 12.53 -0.76
C GLY A 333 -23.10 11.10 -1.23
N ASP A 334 -23.40 10.80 -2.50
CA ASP A 334 -23.13 9.48 -3.09
C ASP A 334 -21.64 9.13 -3.13
N ALA A 335 -20.74 10.10 -2.97
CA ALA A 335 -19.29 9.88 -2.94
C ALA A 335 -18.76 9.45 -1.56
N HIS A 336 -19.62 9.23 -0.57
CA HIS A 336 -19.20 8.73 0.74
C HIS A 336 -18.55 7.32 0.65
N GLY A 337 -17.46 7.13 1.40
CA GLY A 337 -16.86 5.81 1.59
C GLY A 337 -17.64 4.97 2.62
N VAL A 338 -17.30 3.69 2.77
CA VAL A 338 -18.04 2.76 3.64
C VAL A 338 -17.99 3.10 5.14
N ASP A 339 -17.08 3.99 5.55
CA ASP A 339 -16.85 4.33 6.97
C ASP A 339 -17.47 5.66 7.40
N ILE A 340 -18.24 6.32 6.53
CA ILE A 340 -18.96 7.55 6.82
C ILE A 340 -20.38 7.51 6.25
N ASP A 341 -21.27 8.36 6.76
CA ASP A 341 -22.58 8.59 6.13
C ASP A 341 -22.49 9.60 4.95
N ALA A 342 -23.59 9.74 4.21
CA ALA A 342 -23.69 10.68 3.08
C ALA A 342 -23.53 12.15 3.48
N GLN A 343 -23.70 12.48 4.77
CA GLN A 343 -23.49 13.83 5.32
C GLN A 343 -22.03 14.07 5.75
N GLY A 344 -21.18 13.05 5.62
CA GLY A 344 -19.77 13.08 5.94
C GLY A 344 -19.44 12.63 7.37
N ASN A 345 -20.42 12.23 8.18
CA ASN A 345 -20.16 11.93 9.59
C ASN A 345 -19.55 10.53 9.75
N GLY A 346 -18.54 10.44 10.59
CA GLY A 346 -17.91 9.18 10.97
C GLY A 346 -17.41 9.21 12.40
N THR A 347 -16.87 8.08 12.85
CA THR A 347 -16.33 7.96 14.21
C THR A 347 -15.09 7.07 14.21
N VAL A 348 -14.01 7.58 14.80
CA VAL A 348 -12.78 6.82 15.05
C VAL A 348 -12.91 6.12 16.41
N ILE A 349 -12.95 4.79 16.39
CA ILE A 349 -13.04 3.94 17.60
C ILE A 349 -11.89 2.95 17.73
N GLN A 350 -11.13 2.74 16.65
CA GLN A 350 -10.03 1.80 16.58
C GLN A 350 -8.96 2.28 15.59
N GLN A 351 -7.72 1.82 15.80
CA GLN A 351 -6.60 2.03 14.88
C GLN A 351 -6.74 1.11 13.67
N ARG A 352 -7.14 1.65 12.52
CA ARG A 352 -7.28 0.93 11.24
C ARG A 352 -7.31 1.90 10.06
N LEU A 353 -7.40 1.35 8.85
CA LEU A 353 -7.80 2.08 7.66
C LEU A 353 -9.32 2.36 7.64
N TYR A 354 -9.68 3.60 7.28
CA TYR A 354 -11.05 4.07 7.07
C TYR A 354 -11.20 4.53 5.61
N GLN A 355 -12.16 3.98 4.86
CA GLN A 355 -12.52 4.48 3.54
C GLN A 355 -13.50 5.64 3.68
N LEU A 356 -13.04 6.85 3.37
CA LEU A 356 -13.79 8.08 3.58
C LEU A 356 -14.44 8.59 2.31
N VAL A 357 -13.88 8.28 1.14
CA VAL A 357 -14.41 8.71 -0.15
C VAL A 357 -14.41 7.53 -1.11
N ARG A 358 -15.47 7.45 -1.93
CA ARG A 358 -15.56 6.64 -3.14
C ARG A 358 -16.34 7.43 -4.19
N GLN A 359 -15.64 8.08 -5.11
CA GLN A 359 -16.26 8.91 -6.15
C GLN A 359 -17.09 8.05 -7.12
N PRO A 360 -18.35 8.40 -7.41
CA PRO A 360 -19.13 7.77 -8.45
C PRO A 360 -18.80 8.35 -9.83
N GLY A 361 -18.93 7.55 -10.88
CA GLY A 361 -18.81 8.02 -12.27
C GLY A 361 -17.38 8.41 -12.63
N VAL A 362 -17.22 9.54 -13.33
CA VAL A 362 -15.91 10.01 -13.80
C VAL A 362 -15.09 10.55 -12.63
N VAL A 363 -13.92 9.95 -12.40
CA VAL A 363 -12.98 10.39 -11.37
C VAL A 363 -12.37 11.73 -11.76
N SER A 364 -12.37 12.67 -10.81
CA SER A 364 -11.78 13.99 -10.95
C SER A 364 -11.02 14.39 -9.69
N ASP A 365 -10.13 15.38 -9.81
CA ASP A 365 -9.42 15.97 -8.68
C ASP A 365 -10.39 16.63 -7.69
N ARG A 366 -10.24 16.34 -6.40
CA ARG A 366 -11.09 16.88 -5.33
C ARG A 366 -10.28 17.48 -4.20
N GLN A 367 -10.87 18.44 -3.50
CA GLN A 367 -10.38 18.90 -2.20
C GLN A 367 -11.11 18.16 -1.09
N PHE A 368 -10.39 17.30 -0.37
CA PHE A 368 -10.84 16.62 0.82
C PHE A 368 -10.55 17.45 2.06
N GLU A 369 -11.46 17.44 3.02
CA GLU A 369 -11.21 17.91 4.39
C GLU A 369 -11.90 16.97 5.38
N VAL A 370 -11.20 16.64 6.47
CA VAL A 370 -11.79 16.03 7.67
C VAL A 370 -11.66 16.99 8.85
N GLU A 371 -12.79 17.26 9.51
CA GLU A 371 -12.88 18.00 10.77
C GLU A 371 -13.13 17.04 11.93
N PHE A 372 -12.24 17.01 12.91
CA PHE A 372 -12.42 16.24 14.13
C PHE A 372 -13.25 17.05 15.14
N LEU A 373 -14.46 16.56 15.44
CA LEU A 373 -15.42 17.23 16.31
C LEU A 373 -15.09 17.05 17.79
N ASP A 374 -14.28 16.05 18.10
CA ASP A 374 -13.70 15.78 19.42
C ASP A 374 -12.16 15.76 19.28
N PRO A 375 -11.39 16.07 20.34
CA PRO A 375 -9.94 15.96 20.30
C PRO A 375 -9.48 14.49 20.33
N GLY A 376 -8.20 14.28 20.04
CA GLY A 376 -7.51 13.01 20.27
C GLY A 376 -7.63 11.99 19.14
N ALA A 377 -7.86 12.44 17.91
CA ALA A 377 -7.64 11.61 16.72
C ALA A 377 -6.17 11.62 16.32
N ASP A 378 -5.59 10.42 16.20
CA ASP A 378 -4.30 10.19 15.58
C ASP A 378 -4.52 9.83 14.09
N VAL A 379 -3.77 10.47 13.21
CA VAL A 379 -3.78 10.28 11.75
C VAL A 379 -2.38 9.92 11.28
N TYR A 380 -2.25 8.90 10.45
CA TYR A 380 -0.94 8.33 10.11
C TYR A 380 -0.57 8.51 8.63
N VAL A 381 -1.47 8.14 7.73
CA VAL A 381 -1.21 8.13 6.29
C VAL A 381 -2.51 8.28 5.49
N PHE A 382 -2.42 8.99 4.36
CA PHE A 382 -3.40 8.94 3.28
C PHE A 382 -3.05 7.84 2.29
N THR A 383 -4.03 7.03 1.93
CA THR A 383 -3.92 6.04 0.86
C THR A 383 -5.11 6.14 -0.09
N PHE A 384 -4.99 5.53 -1.26
CA PHE A 384 -5.88 5.80 -2.39
C PHE A 384 -6.22 4.52 -3.15
N GLY A 385 -7.26 4.59 -3.97
CA GLY A 385 -7.66 3.53 -4.90
C GLY A 385 -8.69 3.97 -5.91
#